data_AF-A0A1S8TXT5-F1
#
_entry.id   AF-A0A1S8TXT5-F1
#
_cell.length_a   1.000
_cell.length_b   1.000
_cell.length_c   1.000
_cell.angle_alpha   90.00
_cell.angle_beta   90.00
_cell.angle_gamma   90.00
#
_symmetry.space_group_name_H-M   'P 1'
#
loop_
_entity.id
_entity.type
_entity.pdbx_description
1 polymer ?
#
loop_
_entity_poly.entity_id
_entity_poly.type
_entity_poly.pdbx_seq_one_letter_code
_entity_poly.pdbx_strand_id
1 'polypeptide(L)' 'MPSKNKTRSKANSNYKTTIIPVKRVKAKKDNILIEVAKDQIIGEFINGFQVIKPVKRYGKYYVLVKNK' A
#
# COMPACT_ATOMS: atom_id res chain seq x y z
N MET A 1 61.92 13.06 -30.68
CA MET A 1 61.33 12.45 -29.47
C MET A 1 59.93 13.02 -29.26
N PRO A 2 58.82 12.31 -29.52
CA PRO A 2 57.49 12.85 -29.27
C PRO A 2 57.05 12.56 -27.83
N SER A 3 56.76 13.61 -27.06
CA SER A 3 56.18 13.53 -25.72
C SER A 3 54.68 13.27 -25.80
N LYS A 4 54.20 12.30 -25.02
CA LYS A 4 52.84 11.75 -25.04
C LYS A 4 51.83 12.76 -24.46
N ASN A 5 50.94 13.29 -25.30
CA ASN A 5 49.75 13.99 -24.83
C ASN A 5 48.77 13.00 -24.18
N LYS A 6 48.76 12.98 -22.85
CA LYS A 6 47.86 12.19 -22.01
C LYS A 6 46.46 12.82 -22.06
N THR A 7 45.61 12.33 -22.96
CA THR A 7 44.17 12.61 -22.99
C THR A 7 43.55 12.21 -21.66
N ARG A 8 43.11 13.20 -20.87
CA ARG A 8 42.31 12.97 -19.67
C ARG A 8 40.86 12.74 -20.11
N SER A 9 40.48 11.49 -20.33
CA SER A 9 39.07 11.09 -20.45
C SER A 9 38.38 11.33 -19.09
N LYS A 10 37.62 12.41 -19.00
CA LYS A 10 36.94 12.83 -17.78
C LYS A 10 35.59 12.10 -17.69
N ALA A 11 35.56 11.15 -16.76
CA ALA A 11 34.44 10.67 -15.95
C ALA A 11 33.19 10.09 -16.65
N ASN A 12 33.00 8.79 -16.37
CA ASN A 12 31.75 8.03 -16.42
C ASN A 12 30.51 8.86 -16.07
N SER A 13 29.72 9.21 -17.07
CA SER A 13 28.34 9.68 -16.90
C SER A 13 27.40 8.46 -16.83
N ASN A 14 27.60 7.58 -15.86
CA ASN A 14 26.59 6.59 -15.46
C ASN A 14 25.60 7.28 -14.52
N TYR A 15 24.83 8.23 -15.05
CA TYR A 15 23.67 8.76 -14.34
C TYR A 15 22.65 7.63 -14.20
N LYS A 16 22.66 6.94 -13.06
CA LYS A 16 21.50 6.15 -12.65
C LYS A 16 20.38 7.15 -12.37
N THR A 17 19.44 7.27 -13.30
CA THR A 17 18.22 8.05 -13.13
C THR A 17 17.57 7.59 -11.84
N THR A 18 17.59 8.45 -10.83
CA THR A 18 16.95 8.15 -9.55
C THR A 18 15.45 8.21 -9.82
N ILE A 19 14.81 7.05 -9.99
CA ILE A 19 13.37 6.96 -10.21
C ILE A 19 12.72 7.35 -8.88
N ILE A 20 12.35 8.62 -8.75
CA ILE A 20 11.58 9.09 -7.61
C ILE A 20 10.14 8.59 -7.83
N PRO A 21 9.63 7.67 -6.99
CA PRO A 21 8.26 7.21 -7.13
C PRO A 21 7.29 8.38 -6.93
N VAL A 22 6.43 8.62 -7.92
CA VAL A 22 5.45 9.71 -7.96
C VAL A 22 4.52 9.73 -6.73
N LYS A 23 4.33 8.59 -6.07
CA LYS A 23 3.62 8.48 -4.78
C LYS A 23 4.42 7.63 -3.80
N ARG A 24 4.90 8.25 -2.72
CA ARG A 24 5.58 7.56 -1.60
C ARG A 24 4.61 6.76 -0.72
N VAL A 25 3.31 7.09 -0.76
CA VAL A 25 2.31 6.56 0.16
C VAL A 25 1.31 5.69 -0.60
N LYS A 26 1.18 4.43 -0.18
CA LYS A 26 0.15 3.52 -0.68
C LYS A 26 -1.24 4.09 -0.35
N ALA A 27 -2.15 4.07 -1.32
CA ALA A 27 -3.53 4.46 -1.08
C ALA A 27 -4.13 3.64 0.07
N LYS A 28 -4.81 4.31 1.00
CA LYS A 28 -5.53 3.61 2.07
C LYS A 28 -6.67 2.83 1.42
N LYS A 29 -6.87 1.59 1.86
CA LYS A 29 -8.04 0.80 1.47
C LYS A 29 -9.24 1.35 2.24
N ASP A 30 -10.31 1.66 1.53
CA ASP A 30 -11.56 2.13 2.13
C ASP A 30 -12.30 0.93 2.73
N ASN A 31 -11.93 0.61 3.98
CA ASN A 31 -12.61 -0.42 4.76
C ASN A 31 -13.57 0.26 5.74
N ILE A 32 -14.76 -0.32 5.89
CA ILE A 32 -15.80 0.18 6.78
C ILE A 32 -15.94 -0.80 7.96
N LEU A 33 -16.20 -0.28 9.16
CA LEU A 33 -16.57 -1.09 10.33
C LEU A 33 -18.08 -0.98 10.55
N ILE A 34 -18.76 -2.12 10.50
CA ILE A 34 -20.20 -2.22 10.78
C ILE A 34 -20.38 -2.86 12.15
N GLU A 35 -21.12 -2.21 13.05
CA GLU A 35 -21.47 -2.77 14.37
C GLU A 35 -22.48 -3.91 14.19
N VAL A 36 -22.26 -5.03 14.87
CA VAL A 36 -23.09 -6.23 14.80
C VAL A 36 -23.37 -6.75 16.21
N ALA A 37 -24.43 -7.53 16.38
CA ALA A 37 -24.66 -8.23 17.62
C ALA A 37 -23.66 -9.40 17.80
N LYS A 38 -23.36 -9.76 19.05
CA LYS A 38 -22.38 -10.81 19.39
C LYS A 38 -22.71 -12.16 18.74
N ASP A 39 -23.98 -12.54 18.77
CA ASP A 39 -24.46 -13.86 18.34
C ASP A 39 -25.10 -13.82 16.94
N GLN A 40 -24.88 -12.74 16.19
CA GLN A 40 -25.37 -12.61 14.83
C GLN A 40 -24.58 -13.53 13.91
N ILE A 41 -25.28 -14.37 13.15
CA ILE A 41 -24.67 -15.22 12.13
C ILE A 41 -24.24 -14.32 10.96
N ILE A 42 -22.93 -14.18 10.77
CA ILE A 42 -22.32 -13.36 9.72
C ILE A 42 -22.00 -14.26 8.53
N GLY A 43 -22.65 -14.00 7.39
CA GLY A 43 -22.31 -14.63 6.11
C GLY A 43 -21.13 -13.94 5.41
N GLU A 44 -20.88 -14.29 4.16
CA GLU A 44 -19.82 -13.68 3.33
C GLU A 44 -20.08 -12.21 2.97
N PHE A 45 -21.34 -11.77 3.07
CA PHE A 45 -21.79 -10.42 2.77
C PHE A 45 -22.71 -9.89 3.86
N ILE A 46 -22.57 -8.59 4.18
CA ILE A 46 -23.48 -7.84 5.06
C ILE A 46 -23.85 -6.56 4.34
N ASN A 47 -25.15 -6.31 4.16
CA ASN A 47 -25.68 -5.07 3.54
C ASN A 47 -25.01 -4.72 2.19
N GLY A 48 -24.69 -5.74 1.37
CA GLY A 48 -24.02 -5.56 0.08
C GLY A 48 -22.50 -5.39 0.14
N PHE A 49 -21.90 -5.34 1.33
CA PHE A 49 -20.45 -5.28 1.50
C PHE A 49 -19.86 -6.67 1.74
N GLN A 50 -18.67 -6.93 1.19
CA GLN A 50 -17.96 -8.18 1.42
C GLN A 50 -17.31 -8.16 2.80
N VAL A 51 -17.58 -9.18 3.60
CA VAL A 51 -16.97 -9.37 4.90
C VAL A 51 -15.51 -9.78 4.75
N ILE A 52 -14.62 -9.07 5.44
CA ILE A 52 -13.19 -9.40 5.49
C ILE A 52 -12.88 -10.17 6.77
N LYS A 53 -13.28 -9.61 7.91
CA LYS A 53 -13.05 -10.23 9.23
C LYS A 53 -13.93 -9.62 10.32
N PRO A 54 -14.31 -10.38 11.35
CA PRO A 54 -14.85 -9.84 12.57
C PRO A 54 -13.78 -9.10 13.38
N VAL A 55 -14.19 -8.07 14.14
CA VAL A 55 -13.33 -7.22 14.96
C VAL A 55 -14.06 -6.88 16.26
N LYS A 56 -13.45 -7.13 17.42
CA LYS A 56 -14.01 -6.70 18.72
C LYS A 56 -13.30 -5.43 19.19
N ARG A 57 -14.05 -4.38 19.55
CA ARG A 57 -13.52 -3.12 20.09
C ARG A 57 -14.43 -2.58 21.18
N TYR A 58 -13.84 -2.15 22.30
CA TYR A 58 -14.58 -1.54 23.42
C TYR A 58 -15.79 -2.36 23.89
N GLY A 59 -15.66 -3.69 23.94
CA GLY A 59 -16.75 -4.60 24.33
C GLY A 59 -17.82 -4.85 23.25
N LYS A 60 -17.81 -4.09 22.16
CA LYS A 60 -18.73 -4.22 21.03
C LYS A 60 -18.15 -5.10 19.91
N TYR A 61 -19.04 -5.70 19.12
CA TYR A 61 -18.69 -6.55 17.99
C TYR A 61 -18.87 -5.76 16.69
N TYR A 62 -17.85 -5.81 15.84
CA TYR A 62 -17.83 -5.16 14.54
C TYR A 62 -17.43 -6.16 13.48
N VAL A 63 -17.74 -5.83 12.23
CA VAL A 63 -17.24 -6.53 11.05
C VAL A 63 -16.53 -5.53 10.16
N LEU A 64 -15.29 -5.84 9.81
CA LEU A 64 -14.57 -5.10 8.80
C LEU A 64 -15.05 -5.56 7.43
N VAL A 65 -15.58 -4.64 6.66
CA VAL A 65 -16.10 -4.89 5.32
C VAL A 65 -15.38 -4.00 4.30
N LYS A 66 -15.42 -4.42 3.04
CA LYS A 66 -14.99 -3.62 1.89
C LYS A 66 -16.12 -3.52 0.88
N ASN A 67 -16.12 -2.42 0.14
CA ASN A 67 -16.91 -2.34 -1.08
C ASN A 67 -16.26 -3.24 -2.15
N LYS A 68 -17.08 -3.84 -3.02
CA LYS A 68 -16.59 -4.71 -4.08
C LYS A 68 -15.83 -3.92 -5.14
#